data_AF-A0A9Q0JGM4-F1
#
_entry.id   AF-A0A9Q0JGM4-F1
#
_cell.length_a   1.000
_cell.length_b   1.000
_cell.length_c   1.000
_cell.angle_alpha   90.00
_cell.angle_beta   90.00
_cell.angle_gamma   90.00
#
_symmetry.space_group_name_H-M   'P 1'
#
loop_
_entity.id
_entity.type
_entity.pdbx_description
1 polymer ?
#
loop_
_entity_poly.entity_id
_entity_poly.type
_entity_poly.pdbx_seq_one_letter_code
_entity_poly.pdbx_strand_id
1 'polypeptide(L)' 'MWHPGSDSFEVEMMSWLATYIPKTIKFADIQPPQTNRPFVTFKANGNYYFVDSEHCHNKALLARLTPQKPPAQESALKNL' A
#
# COMPACT_ATOMS: atom_id res chain seq x y z
N MET A 1 5.37 11.86 -8.91
CA MET A 1 5.32 12.85 -7.80
C MET A 1 3.87 13.07 -7.40
N TRP A 2 3.52 13.01 -6.11
CA TRP A 2 2.14 13.25 -5.64
C TRP A 2 2.00 14.66 -5.07
N HIS A 3 0.87 15.31 -5.36
CA HIS A 3 0.53 16.63 -4.83
C HIS A 3 -0.66 16.56 -3.86
N PRO A 4 -0.65 17.31 -2.75
CA PRO A 4 -1.79 17.39 -1.84
C PRO A 4 -3.09 17.75 -2.57
N GLY A 5 -4.15 16.98 -2.34
CA GLY A 5 -5.46 17.16 -2.98
C GLY A 5 -5.71 16.23 -4.18
N SER A 6 -4.67 15.62 -4.76
CA SER A 6 -4.86 14.57 -5.77
C SER A 6 -5.45 13.30 -5.13
N ASP A 7 -6.37 12.64 -5.84
CA ASP A 7 -6.96 11.36 -5.45
C ASP A 7 -6.10 10.14 -5.83
N SER A 8 -5.01 10.40 -6.55
CA SER A 8 -4.14 9.38 -7.13
C SER A 8 -2.69 9.83 -7.17
N PHE A 9 -1.78 8.87 -7.28
CA PHE A 9 -0.34 9.10 -7.39
C PHE A 9 0.29 8.16 -8.41
N GLU A 10 1.40 8.62 -8.99
CA GLU A 10 2.21 7.82 -9.91
C GLU A 10 3.32 7.07 -9.17
N VAL A 11 3.51 5.82 -9.56
CA VAL A 11 4.59 4.95 -9.09
C VAL A 11 5.27 4.29 -10.27
N GLU A 12 6.57 4.07 -10.15
CA GLU A 12 7.33 3.28 -11.11
C GLU A 12 7.47 1.87 -10.57
N MET A 13 6.96 0.90 -11.31
CA MET A 13 7.07 -0.53 -10.99
C MET A 13 8.14 -1.16 -11.85
N MET A 14 9.01 -1.97 -11.28
CA MET A 14 9.94 -2.75 -12.08
C MET A 14 9.21 -3.96 -12.69
N SER A 15 9.31 -4.10 -14.01
CA SER A 15 8.79 -5.25 -14.75
C SER A 15 9.69 -6.46 -14.58
N TRP A 16 9.21 -7.62 -15.03
CA TRP A 16 10.03 -8.83 -15.06
C TRP A 16 11.28 -8.69 -15.95
N LEU A 17 11.19 -7.89 -17.02
CA LEU A 17 12.32 -7.59 -17.90
C LEU A 17 13.18 -6.42 -17.39
N ALA A 18 13.10 -6.08 -16.10
CA ALA A 18 13.83 -4.99 -15.47
C ALA A 18 13.57 -3.60 -16.11
N THR A 19 12.41 -3.40 -16.72
CA THR A 19 11.98 -2.09 -17.23
C THR A 19 11.03 -1.42 -16.26
N TYR A 20 11.13 -0.09 -16.10
CA TYR A 20 10.17 0.65 -15.29
C TYR A 20 8.85 0.83 -16.04
N ILE A 21 7.76 0.45 -15.38
CA ILE A 21 6.39 0.60 -15.86
C ILE A 21 5.70 1.61 -14.94
N PRO A 22 5.39 2.83 -15.43
CA PRO A 22 4.63 3.78 -14.65
C PRO A 22 3.21 3.25 -14.43
N LYS A 23 2.70 3.44 -13.22
CA LYS A 23 1.34 3.09 -12.82
C LYS A 23 0.74 4.25 -12.04
N THR A 24 -0.54 4.50 -12.27
CA THR A 24 -1.34 5.41 -11.45
C THR A 24 -2.13 4.57 -10.45
N ILE A 25 -1.98 4.86 -9.16
CA ILE A 25 -2.75 4.23 -8.08
C ILE A 25 -3.70 5.28 -7.51
N LYS A 26 -4.99 4.96 -7.42
CA LYS A 26 -5.96 5.80 -6.69
C LYS A 26 -5.98 5.40 -5.22
N PHE A 27 -6.14 6.36 -4.33
CA PHE A 27 -6.24 6.07 -2.90
C PHE A 27 -7.47 5.22 -2.56
N ALA A 28 -8.55 5.31 -3.35
CA ALA A 28 -9.74 4.49 -3.17
C ALA A 28 -9.47 2.98 -3.39
N ASP A 29 -8.42 2.63 -4.14
CA ASP A 29 -8.05 1.25 -4.42
C ASP A 29 -7.12 0.67 -3.34
N ILE A 30 -6.65 1.49 -2.39
CA ILE A 30 -5.75 1.07 -1.31
C ILE A 30 -6.52 0.28 -0.26
N GLN A 31 -6.05 -0.92 0.01
CA GLN A 31 -6.60 -1.83 0.99
C GLN A 31 -5.50 -2.36 1.91
N PRO A 32 -5.83 -2.77 3.15
CA PRO A 32 -4.93 -3.57 3.96
C PRO A 32 -4.44 -4.78 3.19
N PRO A 33 -3.17 -5.19 3.34
CA PRO A 33 -2.55 -6.15 2.43
C PRO A 33 -3.05 -7.59 2.61
N GLN A 34 -3.84 -7.90 3.66
CA GLN A 34 -4.48 -9.21 3.90
C GLN A 34 -3.56 -10.42 3.59
N THR A 35 -2.29 -10.32 4.01
CA THR A 35 -1.26 -11.33 3.74
C THR A 35 -0.30 -11.44 4.92
N ASN A 36 0.32 -12.60 5.09
CA ASN A 36 1.36 -12.86 6.08
C ASN A 36 2.77 -12.54 5.54
N ARG A 37 2.87 -12.01 4.32
CA ARG A 37 4.16 -11.63 3.73
C ARG A 37 4.76 -10.46 4.54
N PRO A 38 6.00 -10.59 5.02
CA PRO A 38 6.65 -9.51 5.75
C PRO A 38 6.85 -8.29 4.84
N PHE A 39 6.89 -7.11 5.46
CA PHE A 39 7.13 -5.82 4.80
C PHE A 39 6.07 -5.35 3.78
N VAL A 40 4.99 -6.09 3.52
CA VAL A 40 3.93 -5.54 2.67
C VAL A 40 3.16 -4.46 3.44
N THR A 41 3.08 -3.26 2.88
CA THR A 41 2.38 -2.11 3.47
C THR A 41 0.90 -2.08 3.09
N PHE A 42 0.59 -2.24 1.81
CA PHE A 42 -0.79 -2.20 1.30
C PHE A 42 -0.97 -3.02 0.02
N LYS A 43 -2.23 -3.22 -0.36
CA LYS A 43 -2.64 -3.82 -1.62
C LYS A 43 -3.46 -2.80 -2.42
N ALA A 44 -3.19 -2.70 -3.72
CA ALA A 44 -4.04 -1.93 -4.65
C ALA A 44 -3.99 -2.56 -6.04
N ASN A 45 -5.10 -2.52 -6.78
CA ASN A 45 -5.17 -3.05 -8.14
C ASN A 45 -4.62 -4.48 -8.28
N GLY A 46 -4.86 -5.33 -7.27
CA GLY A 46 -4.39 -6.72 -7.23
C GLY A 46 -2.90 -6.93 -6.88
N ASN A 47 -2.12 -5.86 -6.71
CA ASN A 47 -0.69 -5.92 -6.44
C ASN A 47 -0.37 -5.58 -4.96
N TYR A 48 0.76 -6.08 -4.48
CA TYR A 48 1.28 -5.81 -3.14
C TYR A 48 2.41 -4.81 -3.19
N TYR A 49 2.40 -3.84 -2.28
CA TYR A 49 3.35 -2.74 -2.26
C TYR A 49 4.04 -2.65 -0.90
N PHE A 50 5.32 -2.32 -0.94
CA PHE A 50 6.11 -1.90 0.21
C PHE A 50 6.40 -0.41 0.09
N VAL A 51 6.23 0.29 1.21
CA VAL A 51 6.67 1.68 1.35
C VAL A 51 7.83 1.71 2.31
N ASP A 52 8.96 2.20 1.83
CA ASP A 52 10.08 2.55 2.68
C ASP A 52 9.74 3.84 3.45
N SER A 53 9.26 3.68 4.68
CA SER A 53 8.85 4.80 5.53
C SER A 53 10.01 5.68 6.00
N GLU A 54 11.24 5.14 5.98
CA GLU A 54 12.44 5.86 6.41
C GLU A 54 12.88 6.84 5.32
N HIS A 55 12.84 6.40 4.06
CA HIS A 55 13.22 7.22 2.91
C HIS A 55 12.06 8.00 2.27
N CYS A 56 10.81 7.76 2.70
CA CYS A 56 9.65 8.55 2.28
C CYS A 56 9.53 9.86 3.08
N HIS A 57 10.09 10.94 2.52
CA HIS A 57 10.02 12.28 3.13
C HIS A 57 8.60 12.90 3.11
N ASN A 58 7.73 12.47 2.18
CA ASN A 58 6.36 12.98 2.10
C ASN A 58 5.46 12.28 3.13
N LYS A 59 5.41 12.82 4.35
CA LYS A 59 4.62 12.26 5.46
C LYS A 59 3.12 12.23 5.21
N ALA A 60 2.58 13.18 4.43
CA ALA A 60 1.17 13.19 4.08
C ALA A 60 0.81 12.04 3.12
N LEU A 61 1.68 11.76 2.15
CA LEU A 61 1.55 10.61 1.28
C LEU A 61 1.70 9.31 2.09
N LEU A 62 2.73 9.21 2.94
CA LEU A 62 2.95 8.02 3.78
C LEU A 62 1.71 7.67 4.61
N ALA A 63 1.06 8.66 5.23
CA ALA A 63 -0.16 8.46 5.99
C ALA A 63 -1.32 7.87 5.15
N ARG A 64 -1.41 8.26 3.86
CA ARG A 64 -2.42 7.72 2.93
C ARG A 64 -2.11 6.30 2.46
N LEU A 65 -0.83 5.93 2.41
CA LEU A 65 -0.37 4.61 1.95
C LEU A 65 -0.32 3.56 3.07
N THR A 66 -0.51 3.96 4.32
CA THR A 66 -0.44 3.08 5.48
C THR A 66 -1.86 2.88 6.04
N PRO A 67 -2.73 2.12 5.35
CA PRO A 67 -4.07 1.88 5.84
C PRO A 67 -3.97 1.18 7.20
N GLN A 68 -4.56 1.78 8.22
CA GLN A 68 -4.64 1.14 9.53
C GLN A 68 -5.38 -0.18 9.34
N LYS A 69 -4.79 -1.26 9.87
CA LYS A 69 -5.47 -2.55 9.94
C LYS A 69 -6.77 -2.27 10.70
N PRO A 70 -7.97 -2.49 10.13
CA PRO A 70 -9.18 -2.41 10.93
C PRO A 70 -8.97 -3.30 12.16
N PRO A 71 -9.41 -2.88 13.37
CA PRO A 71 -9.23 -3.67 14.57
C PRO A 71 -9.65 -5.09 14.22
N ALA A 72 -8.69 -6.02 14.33
CA ALA A 72 -8.90 -7.39 13.96
C ALA A 72 -10.18 -7.79 14.68
N GLN A 73 -11.24 -8.08 13.91
CA GLN A 73 -12.42 -8.69 14.50
C GLN A 73 -11.86 -9.90 15.25
N GLU A 74 -11.96 -9.86 16.58
CA GLU A 74 -11.68 -10.97 17.48
C GLU A 74 -12.60 -12.13 17.10
N SER A 75 -12.34 -12.75 15.96
CA SER A 75 -13.00 -13.97 15.53
C SER A 75 -12.29 -15.10 16.24
N ALA A 76 -12.70 -15.25 17.50
CA ALA A 76 -13.04 -16.53 18.11
C ALA A 76 -12.15 -17.72 17.71
N LEU A 77 -10.88 -17.68 18.10
CA LEU A 77 -10.23 -18.91 18.58
C LEU A 77 -10.59 -19.09 20.05
N LYS A 78 -11.88 -19.33 20.29
CA LYS A 78 -12.38 -19.93 21.52
C LYS A 78 -13.00 -21.25 21.07
N ASN A 79 -12.44 -22.35 21.56
CA ASN A 79 -12.85 -23.76 21.38
C ASN A 79 -12.26 -24.48 20.16
N LEU A 80 -11.15 -25.18 20.39
CA LEU A 80 -11.11 -26.64 20.30
C LEU A 80 -9.98 -27.20 21.18
#